data_AF-A0A6A3CUM7-F1
#
_entry.id   AF-A0A6A3CUM7-F1
#
_cell.length_a   1.000
_cell.length_b   1.000
_cell.length_c   1.000
_cell.angle_alpha   90.00
_cell.angle_beta   90.00
_cell.angle_gamma   90.00
#
_symmetry.space_group_name_H-M   'P 1'
#
loop_
_entity.id
_entity.type
_entity.pdbx_description
1 polymer ?
#
loop_
_entity_poly.entity_id
_entity_poly.type
_entity_poly.pdbx_seq_one_letter_code
_entity_poly.pdbx_strand_id
1 'polypeptide(L)'
;MNELFPLVKESWWKNPLECLDSSILQVDWVPPSVGNLKFNADRAFKNSFAGCGGVLRDDRGFIKVIISGLIEAENPEMVKLAAIRVALELFVEAGWHSHWNLIIESDSKIVLNWVNSAVSRSWRGWFWFEEIDNLRRKLAHSSFAYSLRQINGMADQHGKLGLSRPKMFKAWWD
;
A
#
# COMPACT_ATOMS: atom_id res chain seq x y z
N MET A 1 -12.63 -12.01 29.38
CA MET A 1 -11.74 -13.17 29.25
C MET A 1 -11.06 -13.01 27.90
N ASN A 2 -9.81 -12.52 27.91
CA ASN A 2 -9.10 -12.10 26.70
C ASN A 2 -8.38 -13.31 26.11
N GLU A 3 -8.97 -13.92 25.08
CA GLU A 3 -8.26 -14.91 24.27
C GLU A 3 -7.38 -14.16 23.25
N LEU A 4 -6.13 -13.95 23.62
CA LEU A 4 -5.07 -13.60 22.69
C LEU A 4 -4.72 -14.87 21.90
N PHE A 5 -5.30 -15.01 20.71
CA PHE A 5 -4.83 -16.01 19.75
C PHE A 5 -3.41 -15.63 19.32
N PRO A 6 -2.41 -16.51 19.51
CA PRO A 6 -1.06 -16.24 19.03
C PRO A 6 -1.09 -16.05 17.51
N LEU A 7 -0.58 -14.91 17.05
CA LEU A 7 -0.44 -14.60 15.63
C LEU A 7 0.67 -15.48 15.04
N VAL A 8 0.30 -16.63 14.48
CA VAL A 8 1.23 -17.57 13.82
C VAL A 8 1.46 -17.15 12.37
N LYS A 9 2.72 -17.13 11.91
CA LYS A 9 3.15 -16.74 10.53
C LYS A 9 2.38 -17.47 9.41
N GLU A 10 1.92 -18.69 9.67
CA GLU A 10 1.13 -19.52 8.75
C GLU A 10 -0.30 -18.98 8.52
N SER A 11 -0.83 -18.17 9.44
CA SER A 11 -2.14 -17.54 9.29
C SER A 11 -2.13 -16.30 8.38
N TRP A 12 -0.94 -15.84 7.95
CA TRP A 12 -0.77 -14.70 7.04
C TRP A 12 -0.98 -15.08 5.58
N TRP A 13 -0.95 -16.37 5.27
CA TRP A 13 -1.15 -16.94 3.95
C TRP A 13 -2.26 -17.97 4.04
N LYS A 14 -3.52 -17.51 4.07
CA LYS A 14 -4.60 -18.43 3.73
C LYS A 14 -4.42 -18.84 2.29
N ASN A 15 -4.35 -20.15 2.09
CA ASN A 15 -4.12 -20.83 0.84
C ASN A 15 -4.89 -20.14 -0.32
N PRO A 16 -4.23 -19.66 -1.39
CA PRO A 16 -4.90 -18.98 -2.51
C PRO A 16 -5.92 -19.87 -3.23
N LEU A 17 -5.95 -21.17 -2.92
CA LEU A 17 -6.90 -22.14 -3.46
C LEU A 17 -8.36 -21.91 -3.05
N GLU A 18 -8.66 -21.17 -1.96
CA GLU A 18 -10.05 -20.87 -1.58
C GLU A 18 -10.73 -19.82 -2.49
N CYS A 19 -9.99 -19.21 -3.42
CA CYS A 19 -10.48 -18.20 -4.37
C CYS A 19 -10.46 -18.67 -5.84
N LEU A 20 -10.23 -19.96 -6.13
CA LEU A 20 -10.03 -20.42 -7.52
C LEU A 20 -11.35 -20.60 -8.29
N ASP A 21 -11.61 -19.67 -9.21
CA ASP A 21 -12.11 -20.03 -10.53
C ASP A 21 -10.89 -20.33 -11.43
N SER A 22 -10.83 -21.55 -11.96
CA SER A 22 -9.64 -22.23 -12.51
C SER A 22 -9.14 -21.72 -13.88
N SER A 23 -9.38 -20.46 -14.25
CA SER A 23 -9.09 -19.96 -15.60
C SER A 23 -8.27 -18.67 -15.68
N ILE A 24 -7.83 -18.09 -14.56
CA ILE A 24 -7.04 -16.85 -14.57
C ILE A 24 -5.56 -17.19 -14.38
N LEU A 25 -4.73 -16.79 -15.35
CA LEU A 25 -3.26 -16.82 -15.24
C LEU A 25 -2.85 -16.28 -13.87
N GLN A 26 -2.28 -17.14 -13.02
CA GLN A 26 -1.75 -16.76 -11.73
C GLN A 26 -0.49 -15.93 -11.97
N VAL A 27 -0.67 -14.60 -12.08
CA VAL A 27 0.45 -13.66 -12.12
C VAL A 27 0.87 -13.45 -10.68
N ASP A 28 2.02 -13.98 -10.29
CA ASP A 28 2.56 -13.73 -8.96
C ASP A 28 3.20 -12.34 -8.89
N TRP A 29 3.20 -11.74 -7.69
CA TRP A 29 3.91 -10.49 -7.45
C TRP A 29 5.42 -10.68 -7.57
N VAL A 30 6.11 -9.76 -8.26
CA VAL A 30 7.55 -9.85 -8.50
C VAL A 30 8.32 -8.84 -7.64
N PRO A 31 9.34 -9.30 -6.88
CA PRO A 31 10.25 -8.42 -6.14
C PRO A 31 10.89 -7.35 -7.03
N PRO A 32 11.22 -6.17 -6.50
CA PRO A 32 11.98 -5.17 -7.24
C PRO A 32 13.43 -5.60 -7.43
N SER A 33 14.18 -4.87 -8.27
CA SER A 33 15.63 -5.05 -8.38
C SER A 33 16.37 -4.51 -7.14
N VAL A 34 17.58 -5.02 -6.92
CA VAL A 34 18.47 -4.59 -5.81
C VAL A 34 18.55 -3.06 -5.71
N GLY A 35 18.53 -2.54 -4.48
CA GLY A 35 18.55 -1.10 -4.19
C GLY A 35 17.18 -0.42 -4.23
N ASN A 36 16.10 -1.19 -4.45
CA ASN A 36 14.73 -0.67 -4.44
C ASN A 36 13.89 -1.36 -3.37
N LEU A 37 13.03 -0.57 -2.73
CA LEU A 37 11.91 -1.07 -1.94
C LEU A 37 10.62 -0.82 -2.72
N LYS A 38 9.75 -1.82 -2.75
CA LYS A 38 8.51 -1.80 -3.52
C LYS A 38 7.30 -1.90 -2.61
N PHE A 39 6.48 -0.86 -2.64
CA PHE A 39 5.26 -0.74 -1.86
C PHE A 39 4.06 -1.10 -2.71
N ASN A 40 3.21 -2.00 -2.23
CA ASN A 40 1.90 -2.23 -2.81
C ASN A 40 0.83 -1.88 -1.78
N ALA A 41 -0.14 -1.05 -2.19
CA ALA A 41 -1.32 -0.73 -1.39
C ALA A 41 -2.58 -1.29 -2.04
N ASP A 42 -3.52 -1.70 -1.19
CA ASP A 42 -4.88 -2.00 -1.59
C ASP A 42 -5.86 -1.46 -0.55
N ARG A 43 -7.13 -1.44 -0.93
CA ARG A 43 -8.24 -0.90 -0.16
C ARG A 43 -9.33 -1.94 -0.06
N ALA A 44 -9.98 -1.98 1.09
CA ALA A 44 -11.22 -2.73 1.29
C ALA A 44 -12.35 -1.78 1.67
N PHE A 45 -13.56 -2.10 1.24
CA PHE A 45 -14.77 -1.34 1.56
C PHE A 45 -15.72 -2.23 2.34
N LYS A 46 -16.32 -1.66 3.38
CA LYS A 46 -17.46 -2.26 4.07
C LYS A 46 -18.42 -1.15 4.44
N ASN A 47 -19.63 -1.21 3.90
CA ASN A 47 -20.62 -0.14 3.97
C ASN A 47 -20.02 1.18 3.45
N SER A 48 -20.08 2.26 4.23
CA SER A 48 -19.51 3.58 3.93
C SER A 48 -18.06 3.76 4.39
N PHE A 49 -17.42 2.73 4.95
CA PHE A 49 -16.06 2.82 5.47
C PHE A 49 -15.06 2.18 4.50
N ALA A 50 -13.89 2.81 4.41
CA ALA A 50 -12.76 2.31 3.65
C ALA A 50 -11.60 1.96 4.57
N GLY A 51 -11.16 0.71 4.50
CA GLY A 51 -9.91 0.24 5.09
C GLY A 51 -8.81 0.33 4.04
N CYS A 52 -7.65 0.80 4.44
CA CYS A 52 -6.44 0.82 3.65
C CYS A 52 -5.44 -0.18 4.24
N GLY A 53 -4.71 -0.87 3.36
CA GLY A 53 -3.60 -1.72 3.73
C GLY A 53 -2.49 -1.62 2.71
N GLY A 54 -1.28 -1.95 3.14
CA GLY A 54 -0.16 -1.97 2.23
C GLY A 54 1.07 -2.61 2.83
N VAL A 55 1.96 -3.04 1.96
CA VAL A 55 3.15 -3.79 2.31
C VAL A 55 4.33 -3.23 1.51
N LEU A 56 5.42 -2.92 2.19
CA LEU A 56 6.70 -2.61 1.54
C LEU A 56 7.57 -3.86 1.57
N ARG A 57 8.16 -4.21 0.44
CA ARG A 57 9.05 -5.37 0.31
C ARG A 57 10.37 -5.00 -0.35
N ASP A 58 11.44 -5.68 0.05
CA ASP A 58 12.77 -5.57 -0.57
C ASP A 58 12.92 -6.46 -1.82
N ASP A 59 14.10 -6.44 -2.43
CA ASP A 59 14.46 -7.22 -3.63
C ASP A 59 14.44 -8.74 -3.42
N ARG A 60 14.41 -9.19 -2.16
CA ARG A 60 14.25 -10.60 -1.79
C ARG A 60 12.79 -10.95 -1.48
N GLY A 61 11.89 -9.97 -1.58
CA GLY A 61 10.48 -10.10 -1.25
C GLY A 61 10.19 -10.07 0.26
N PHE A 62 11.18 -9.77 1.11
CA PHE A 62 10.94 -9.66 2.54
C PHE A 62 10.17 -8.40 2.88
N ILE A 63 9.23 -8.56 3.80
CA ILE A 63 8.40 -7.47 4.26
C ILE A 63 9.23 -6.55 5.15
N LYS A 64 9.33 -5.29 4.74
CA LYS A 64 9.96 -4.20 5.48
C LYS A 64 8.95 -3.29 6.17
N VAL A 65 7.73 -3.19 5.64
CA VAL A 65 6.64 -2.41 6.25
C VAL A 65 5.31 -3.12 6.10
N ILE A 66 4.47 -2.99 7.11
CA ILE A 66 3.03 -3.26 7.03
C ILE A 66 2.27 -2.03 7.50
N ILE A 67 1.28 -1.61 6.70
CA ILE A 67 0.27 -0.64 7.11
C ILE A 67 -1.14 -1.23 7.04
N SER A 68 -1.99 -0.84 7.98
CA SER A 68 -3.40 -1.26 8.00
C SER A 68 -4.23 -0.31 8.86
N GLY A 69 -5.28 0.30 8.32
CA GLY A 69 -6.13 1.20 9.09
C GLY A 69 -7.32 1.74 8.32
N LEU A 70 -8.27 2.33 9.04
CA LEU A 70 -9.34 3.11 8.43
C LEU A 70 -8.78 4.41 7.84
N ILE A 71 -9.29 4.77 6.66
CA ILE A 71 -9.09 6.08 6.05
C ILE A 71 -10.46 6.65 5.73
N GLU A 72 -10.76 7.79 6.32
CA GLU A 72 -11.91 8.59 5.93
C GLU A 72 -11.58 9.32 4.63
N ALA A 73 -12.20 8.88 3.53
CA ALA A 73 -12.05 9.50 2.23
C ALA A 73 -13.38 9.40 1.47
N GLU A 74 -13.67 10.45 0.70
CA GLU A 74 -14.93 10.58 -0.05
C GLU A 74 -15.12 9.51 -1.12
N ASN A 75 -14.01 9.00 -1.67
CA ASN A 75 -14.06 8.08 -2.79
C ASN A 75 -12.88 7.09 -2.77
N PRO A 76 -13.06 5.96 -3.49
CA PRO A 76 -12.02 5.02 -3.86
C PRO A 76 -10.61 5.55 -4.12
N GLU A 77 -10.47 6.55 -4.97
CA GLU A 77 -9.18 7.08 -5.43
C GLU A 77 -8.49 7.86 -4.31
N MET A 78 -9.25 8.59 -3.49
CA MET A 78 -8.74 9.32 -2.33
C MET A 78 -8.19 8.39 -1.25
N VAL A 79 -8.80 7.21 -1.03
CA VAL A 79 -8.26 6.19 -0.12
C VAL A 79 -6.89 5.71 -0.60
N LYS A 80 -6.74 5.47 -1.91
CA LYS A 80 -5.45 5.06 -2.49
C LYS A 80 -4.42 6.18 -2.41
N LEU A 81 -4.81 7.42 -2.70
CA LEU A 81 -3.93 8.57 -2.59
C LEU A 81 -3.42 8.75 -1.14
N ALA A 82 -4.30 8.55 -0.17
CA ALA A 82 -3.95 8.56 1.24
C ALA A 82 -2.99 7.43 1.62
N ALA A 83 -3.18 6.22 1.07
CA ALA A 83 -2.26 5.10 1.23
C ALA A 83 -0.85 5.44 0.74
N ILE A 84 -0.75 6.05 -0.45
CA ILE A 84 0.52 6.50 -1.04
C ILE A 84 1.20 7.52 -0.12
N ARG A 85 0.44 8.47 0.40
CA ARG A 85 0.96 9.46 1.34
C ARG A 85 1.55 8.80 2.59
N VAL A 86 0.81 7.88 3.21
CA VAL A 86 1.26 7.15 4.41
C VAL A 86 2.52 6.34 4.13
N ALA A 87 2.63 5.73 2.95
CA ALA A 87 3.83 4.99 2.55
C ALA A 87 5.05 5.91 2.39
N LEU A 88 4.88 7.08 1.77
CA LEU A 88 5.94 8.08 1.63
C LEU A 88 6.39 8.63 2.98
N GLU A 89 5.45 8.94 3.87
CA GLU A 89 5.71 9.40 5.23
C GLU A 89 6.56 8.38 5.99
N LEU A 90 6.12 7.11 6.00
CA LEU A 90 6.85 6.02 6.64
C LEU A 90 8.26 5.81 6.07
N PHE A 91 8.40 5.90 4.75
CA PHE A 91 9.70 5.74 4.09
C PHE A 91 10.70 6.84 4.50
N VAL A 92 10.20 8.05 4.72
CA VAL A 92 10.99 9.16 5.24
C VAL A 92 11.30 8.96 6.73
N GLU A 93 10.29 8.63 7.54
CA GLU A 93 10.41 8.39 8.99
C GLU A 93 11.40 7.27 9.31
N ALA A 94 11.41 6.20 8.51
CA ALA A 94 12.33 5.07 8.65
C ALA A 94 13.77 5.38 8.21
N GLY A 95 14.05 6.58 7.68
CA GLY A 95 15.40 6.97 7.23
C GLY A 95 15.88 6.27 5.95
N TRP A 96 15.01 5.57 5.23
CA TRP A 96 15.39 4.82 4.03
C TRP A 96 15.57 5.70 2.79
N HIS A 97 15.05 6.92 2.81
CA HIS A 97 15.11 7.89 1.70
C HIS A 97 16.52 8.25 1.22
N SER A 98 17.56 7.96 2.01
CA SER A 98 18.96 8.17 1.66
C SER A 98 19.67 6.93 1.10
N HIS A 99 19.12 5.73 1.26
CA HIS A 99 19.78 4.46 0.91
C HIS A 99 19.00 3.59 -0.08
N TRP A 100 17.69 3.85 -0.23
CA TRP A 100 16.80 3.05 -1.04
C TRP A 100 16.02 3.92 -2.04
N ASN A 101 15.76 3.35 -3.20
CA ASN A 101 14.78 3.87 -4.15
C ASN A 101 13.40 3.32 -3.79
N LEU A 102 12.35 4.15 -3.93
CA LEU A 102 10.98 3.71 -3.65
C LEU A 102 10.18 3.49 -4.94
N ILE A 103 9.56 2.31 -5.06
CA ILE A 103 8.59 1.99 -6.10
C ILE A 103 7.22 1.86 -5.44
N ILE A 104 6.23 2.64 -5.86
CA ILE A 104 4.86 2.56 -5.35
C ILE A 104 3.95 1.98 -6.43
N GLU A 105 3.36 0.83 -6.15
CA GLU A 105 2.43 0.13 -7.04
C GLU A 105 0.97 0.47 -6.70
N SER A 106 0.19 0.76 -7.74
CA SER A 106 -1.26 0.95 -7.63
C SER A 106 -2.00 0.34 -8.82
N ASP A 107 -3.16 -0.23 -8.55
CA ASP A 107 -4.12 -0.72 -9.54
C ASP A 107 -5.05 0.40 -10.07
N SER A 108 -4.87 1.66 -9.65
CA SER A 108 -5.63 2.80 -10.18
C SER A 108 -4.80 3.67 -11.11
N LYS A 109 -5.09 3.60 -12.42
CA LYS A 109 -4.51 4.50 -13.42
C LYS A 109 -4.81 5.97 -13.13
N ILE A 110 -5.98 6.28 -12.54
CA ILE A 110 -6.36 7.64 -12.15
C ILE A 110 -5.37 8.18 -11.09
N VAL A 111 -5.12 7.39 -10.05
CA VAL A 111 -4.20 7.79 -8.97
C VAL A 111 -2.78 7.89 -9.50
N LEU A 112 -2.35 6.96 -10.36
CA LEU A 112 -1.04 7.02 -11.02
C LEU A 112 -0.90 8.28 -11.89
N ASN A 113 -1.94 8.69 -12.61
CA ASN A 113 -1.93 9.94 -13.36
C ASN A 113 -1.77 11.14 -12.42
N TRP A 114 -2.52 11.19 -11.31
CA TRP A 114 -2.46 12.28 -10.34
C TRP A 114 -1.08 12.45 -9.70
N VAL A 115 -0.42 11.36 -9.33
CA VAL A 115 0.93 11.41 -8.71
C VAL A 115 2.01 11.74 -9.73
N ASN A 116 1.82 11.40 -11.01
CA ASN A 116 2.78 11.70 -12.08
C ASN A 116 2.56 13.06 -12.75
N SER A 117 1.35 13.63 -12.71
CA SER A 117 1.03 14.88 -13.40
C SER A 117 0.09 15.77 -12.59
N ALA A 118 0.57 16.95 -12.22
CA ALA A 118 -0.19 17.94 -11.48
C ALA A 118 -1.45 18.43 -12.21
N VAL A 119 -1.41 18.48 -13.55
CA VAL A 119 -2.53 18.94 -14.40
C VAL A 119 -3.73 18.00 -14.31
N SER A 120 -3.52 16.73 -13.99
CA SER A 120 -4.59 15.74 -13.90
C SER A 120 -5.31 15.71 -12.54
N ARG A 121 -4.77 16.44 -11.54
CA ARG A 121 -5.21 16.35 -10.14
C ARG A 121 -6.57 16.99 -9.92
N SER A 122 -7.40 16.31 -9.13
CA SER A 122 -8.66 16.89 -8.66
C SER A 122 -8.42 17.89 -7.53
N TRP A 123 -9.09 19.03 -7.55
CA TRP A 123 -9.00 20.05 -6.49
C TRP A 123 -9.38 19.50 -5.10
N ARG A 124 -10.25 18.49 -5.03
CA ARG A 124 -10.67 17.84 -3.77
C ARG A 124 -9.52 17.19 -3.01
N GLY A 125 -8.45 16.81 -3.71
CA GLY A 125 -7.27 16.18 -3.12
C GLY A 125 -6.13 17.13 -2.83
N TRP A 126 -6.31 18.46 -2.96
CA TRP A 126 -5.21 19.43 -2.94
C TRP A 126 -4.28 19.27 -1.74
N PHE A 127 -4.83 19.17 -0.52
CA PHE A 127 -4.05 18.97 0.71
C PHE A 127 -3.15 17.72 0.64
N TRP A 128 -3.70 16.60 0.17
CA TRP A 128 -2.95 15.34 0.02
C TRP A 128 -1.84 15.46 -1.04
N PHE A 129 -2.10 16.16 -2.14
CA PHE A 129 -1.11 16.36 -3.19
C PHE A 129 0.06 17.22 -2.73
N GLU A 130 -0.21 18.29 -1.97
CA GLU A 130 0.83 19.13 -1.39
C GLU A 130 1.72 18.34 -0.43
N GLU A 131 1.12 17.54 0.46
CA GLU A 131 1.88 16.66 1.37
C GLU A 131 2.70 15.61 0.61
N ILE A 132 2.13 14.98 -0.43
CA ILE A 132 2.86 14.02 -1.26
C ILE A 132 4.03 14.69 -1.98
N ASP A 133 3.85 15.87 -2.56
CA ASP A 133 4.92 16.59 -3.25
C ASP A 133 6.03 17.01 -2.27
N ASN A 134 5.67 17.45 -1.06
CA ASN A 134 6.60 17.74 0.02
C ASN A 134 7.43 16.52 0.42
N LEU A 135 6.79 15.35 0.56
CA LEU A 135 7.48 14.11 0.90
C LEU A 135 8.40 13.67 -0.23
N ARG A 136 7.91 13.67 -1.49
CA ARG A 136 8.70 13.28 -2.66
C ARG A 136 9.98 14.10 -2.83
N ARG A 137 9.96 15.38 -2.50
CA ARG A 137 11.16 16.24 -2.52
C ARG A 137 12.28 15.78 -1.57
N LYS A 138 11.96 14.95 -0.57
CA LYS A 138 12.95 14.38 0.38
C LYS A 138 13.55 13.07 -0.12
N LEU A 139 12.96 12.42 -1.11
CA LEU A 139 13.43 11.14 -1.64
C LEU A 139 14.44 11.40 -2.75
N ALA A 140 15.55 10.65 -2.74
CA ALA A 140 16.49 10.67 -3.86
C ALA A 140 15.82 10.18 -5.16
N HIS A 141 15.12 9.05 -5.08
CA HIS A 141 14.38 8.50 -6.20
C HIS A 141 13.05 7.87 -5.75
N SER A 142 11.99 8.18 -6.49
CA SER A 142 10.69 7.51 -6.37
C SER A 142 10.07 7.30 -7.75
N SER A 143 9.39 6.17 -7.92
CA SER A 143 8.62 5.85 -9.13
C SER A 143 7.27 5.25 -8.79
N PHE A 144 6.33 5.37 -9.72
CA PHE A 144 4.96 4.87 -9.57
C PHE A 144 4.64 3.92 -10.71
N ALA A 145 4.19 2.72 -10.37
CA ALA A 145 3.95 1.65 -11.33
C ALA A 145 2.51 1.12 -11.24
N TYR A 146 1.99 0.69 -12.38
CA TYR A 146 0.72 -0.02 -12.41
C TYR A 146 0.91 -1.47 -11.96
N SER A 147 0.00 -1.95 -11.12
CA SER A 147 -0.04 -3.33 -10.65
C SER A 147 -1.45 -3.89 -10.73
N LEU A 148 -1.59 -5.16 -11.11
CA LEU A 148 -2.89 -5.82 -11.20
C LEU A 148 -3.36 -6.19 -9.79
N ARG A 149 -4.63 -5.94 -9.48
CA ARG A 149 -5.18 -6.24 -8.14
C ARG A 149 -5.01 -7.70 -7.71
N GLN A 150 -5.04 -8.62 -8.67
CA GLN A 150 -4.87 -10.06 -8.44
C GLN A 150 -3.53 -10.42 -7.78
N ILE A 151 -2.50 -9.60 -7.97
CA ILE A 151 -1.14 -9.85 -7.45
C ILE A 151 -0.92 -9.17 -6.09
N ASN A 152 -1.93 -8.43 -5.59
CA ASN A 152 -1.87 -7.66 -4.34
C ASN A 152 -2.53 -8.35 -3.14
N GLY A 153 -2.69 -9.67 -3.16
CA GLY A 153 -3.44 -10.42 -2.14
C GLY A 153 -3.07 -10.07 -0.69
N MET A 154 -1.79 -9.87 -0.40
CA MET A 154 -1.34 -9.46 0.94
C MET A 154 -1.80 -8.04 1.33
N ALA A 155 -1.74 -7.08 0.40
CA ALA A 155 -2.22 -5.73 0.66
C ALA A 155 -3.75 -5.67 0.79
N ASP A 156 -4.49 -6.48 0.01
CA ASP A 156 -5.95 -6.62 0.13
C ASP A 156 -6.35 -7.16 1.52
N GLN A 157 -5.64 -8.18 2.02
CA GLN A 157 -5.84 -8.68 3.38
C GLN A 157 -5.61 -7.59 4.44
N HIS A 158 -4.54 -6.79 4.30
CA HIS A 158 -4.30 -5.67 5.20
C HIS A 158 -5.34 -4.55 5.05
N GLY A 159 -5.90 -4.33 3.87
CA GLY A 159 -7.01 -3.42 3.65
C GLY A 159 -8.27 -3.87 4.39
N LYS A 160 -8.58 -5.17 4.33
CA LYS A 160 -9.70 -5.79 5.06
C LYS A 160 -9.50 -5.70 6.57
N LEU A 161 -8.29 -5.97 7.05
CA LEU A 161 -7.92 -5.77 8.47
C LEU A 161 -7.98 -4.29 8.87
N GLY A 162 -7.77 -3.38 7.93
CA GLY A 162 -7.85 -1.94 8.17
C GLY A 162 -9.24 -1.50 8.58
N LEU A 163 -10.30 -2.14 8.06
CA LEU A 163 -11.70 -1.81 8.37
C LEU A 163 -12.07 -1.97 9.84
N SER A 164 -11.37 -2.84 10.59
CA SER A 164 -11.59 -3.05 12.03
C SER A 164 -10.65 -2.24 12.91
N ARG A 165 -9.75 -1.43 12.32
CA ARG A 165 -8.74 -0.66 13.05
C ARG A 165 -9.11 0.83 13.09
N PRO A 166 -9.46 1.39 14.26
CA PRO A 166 -9.83 2.80 14.39
C PRO A 166 -8.65 3.76 14.20
N LYS A 167 -7.41 3.26 14.27
CA LYS A 167 -6.19 4.04 14.05
C LYS A 167 -5.31 3.33 13.01
N MET A 168 -4.54 4.11 12.26
CA MET A 168 -3.55 3.58 11.33
C MET A 168 -2.49 2.76 12.08
N PHE A 169 -2.44 1.46 11.83
CA PHE A 169 -1.35 0.61 12.26
C PHE A 169 -0.18 0.77 11.27
N LYS A 170 1.02 0.99 11.82
CA LYS A 170 2.27 1.08 11.08
C LYS A 170 3.30 0.22 11.82
N ALA A 171 4.00 -0.66 11.10
CA ALA A 171 5.13 -1.41 11.62
C ALA A 171 6.21 -1.55 10.54
N TRP A 172 7.47 -1.47 10.94
CA TRP A 172 8.61 -1.63 10.04
C TRP A 172 9.78 -2.34 10.71
N TRP A 173 10.69 -2.86 9.89
CA TRP A 173 11.90 -3.58 10.29
C TRP A 173 13.08 -3.15 9.45
N ASP A 174 14.27 -3.10 10.06
CA ASP A 174 15.53 -2.82 9.37
C ASP A 174 16.01 -3.96 8.45
#